data_AF-A0A820ERL8-F1
#
_entry.id   AF-A0A820ERL8-F1
#
_cell.length_a   1.000
_cell.length_b   1.000
_cell.length_c   1.000
_cell.angle_alpha   90.00
_cell.angle_beta   90.00
_cell.angle_gamma   90.00
#
_symmetry.space_group_name_H-M   'P 1'
#
loop_
_entity.id
_entity.type
_entity.pdbx_description
1 polymer ?
#
loop_
_entity_poly.entity_id
_entity_poly.type
_entity_poly.pdbx_seq_one_letter_code
_entity_poly.pdbx_strand_id
1 'polypeptide(L)'
;MFLKILGVIHLVVEQHLHLKEEAGEYLEASTLEEIIRKYSQFINFNIYLWKSKVVKEEVPDDDASEEKKTDETEKKTDDDAAVEDDKEEEKKSKTKTVDKTVWDWELMNESKPIWQRKSSEVTDDEYHAFYKSFAKDSDAPMIYSHFTAEGEVTFKSILYVPKAAPFDLFSNYNKKTDAIKLYVRRVFITDNFEEMMPKYLSFIRGVVDSDDLPLNVSRETLQQSKLLKVIKKKLVRKALDMLKKISPDDYTAFWKEYGTNIKLGVIEDSANRTRLAKLLRFSTSLSKDKLISLTEYVERMKPKQEHIYFISAMSIEEAEKSPFVERILRKGYEVLYLVDPVDQYCMQSLPEYEGKKFQNVAKDGLELDKSNTKKEEEKKHLEKLYEPLLTWLKEKLGEKISDAKISDRLVQTPMALVASQWGYDGNMERIARAQAYQKSGGDATMNYYLNQKKTLEINPRHPLIKDLLRRVEDSKDDKTALDLANVMVEAATLRSGYDLKDSAGFADRIESMLRRAMGISLDEKVEDEPVDEETDAKPDTKEDENVIDDDDDTNKQSTTVCLLET
;
A
#
# COMPACT_ATOMS: atom_id res chain seq x y z
N MET A 1 0.28 -49.35 2.62
CA MET A 1 -0.95 -48.55 2.78
C MET A 1 -1.86 -48.80 1.58
N PHE A 2 -3.17 -48.93 1.77
CA PHE A 2 -4.13 -49.30 0.72
C PHE A 2 -4.74 -48.05 0.07
N LEU A 3 -4.88 -48.05 -1.26
CA LEU A 3 -5.67 -47.07 -2.02
C LEU A 3 -6.63 -47.85 -2.92
N LYS A 4 -7.94 -47.73 -2.69
CA LYS A 4 -8.96 -48.50 -3.42
C LYS A 4 -9.81 -47.55 -4.28
N ILE A 5 -9.71 -47.68 -5.61
CA ILE A 5 -10.50 -46.92 -6.57
C ILE A 5 -11.67 -47.81 -7.03
N LEU A 6 -12.91 -47.42 -6.75
CA LEU A 6 -14.12 -48.17 -7.11
C LEU A 6 -14.86 -47.46 -8.24
N GLY A 7 -14.94 -48.11 -9.40
CA GLY A 7 -15.74 -47.69 -10.56
C GLY A 7 -16.57 -48.86 -11.10
N VAL A 8 -17.80 -48.57 -11.51
CA VAL A 8 -18.81 -49.51 -12.00
C VAL A 8 -18.41 -50.07 -13.37
N ILE A 9 -17.67 -51.18 -13.35
CA ILE A 9 -17.44 -52.29 -14.30
C ILE A 9 -16.24 -53.02 -13.65
N HIS A 10 -16.37 -54.31 -13.31
CA HIS A 10 -15.38 -55.06 -12.51
C HIS A 10 -13.99 -55.19 -13.16
N LEU A 11 -13.20 -54.11 -13.11
CA LEU A 11 -11.77 -54.07 -13.34
C LEU A 11 -11.19 -53.26 -12.18
N VAL A 12 -10.89 -53.96 -11.09
CA VAL A 12 -10.13 -53.40 -9.97
C VAL A 12 -8.66 -53.64 -10.26
N VAL A 13 -7.89 -52.56 -10.40
CA VAL A 13 -6.44 -52.62 -10.50
C VAL A 13 -5.88 -52.27 -9.13
N GLU A 14 -5.13 -53.20 -8.54
CA GLU A 14 -4.37 -52.96 -7.32
C GLU A 14 -2.91 -52.71 -7.68
N GLN A 15 -2.33 -51.65 -7.12
CA GLN A 15 -0.92 -51.31 -7.30
C GLN A 15 -0.21 -51.39 -5.94
N HIS A 16 0.80 -52.25 -5.86
CA HIS A 16 1.68 -52.35 -4.69
C HIS A 16 2.99 -51.62 -4.98
N LEU A 17 3.26 -50.56 -4.22
CA LEU A 17 4.53 -49.84 -4.27
C LEU A 17 5.42 -50.31 -3.13
N HIS A 18 6.48 -51.04 -3.47
CA HIS A 18 7.55 -51.36 -2.51
C HIS A 18 8.43 -50.12 -2.36
N LEU A 19 8.19 -49.37 -1.28
CA LEU A 19 8.93 -48.15 -0.99
C LEU A 19 10.39 -48.48 -0.65
N LYS A 20 11.30 -47.62 -1.08
CA LYS A 20 12.70 -47.66 -0.65
C LYS A 20 12.81 -47.16 0.79
N GLU A 21 13.92 -47.46 1.46
CA GLU A 21 14.14 -47.04 2.85
C GLU A 21 14.09 -45.52 3.01
N GLU A 22 14.63 -44.78 2.02
CA GLU A 22 14.60 -43.31 2.01
C GLU A 22 13.21 -42.70 1.76
N ALA A 23 12.22 -43.50 1.33
CA ALA A 23 10.85 -43.05 1.01
C ALA A 23 9.86 -43.32 2.14
N GLY A 24 10.34 -43.47 3.39
CA GLY A 24 9.51 -43.73 4.55
C GLY A 24 8.45 -42.67 4.84
N GLU A 25 8.69 -41.41 4.44
CA GLU A 25 7.76 -40.28 4.63
C GLU A 25 6.36 -40.52 4.03
N TYR A 26 6.26 -41.30 2.95
CA TYR A 26 4.99 -41.62 2.29
C TYR A 26 4.14 -42.66 3.05
N LEU A 27 4.65 -43.20 4.16
CA LEU A 27 3.87 -44.02 5.09
C LEU A 27 3.06 -43.15 6.07
N GLU A 28 3.39 -41.86 6.19
CA GLU A 28 2.65 -40.93 7.04
C GLU A 28 1.36 -40.47 6.36
N ALA A 29 0.25 -40.56 7.08
CA ALA A 29 -1.06 -40.16 6.56
C ALA A 29 -1.11 -38.65 6.22
N SER A 30 -0.43 -37.81 6.98
CA SER A 30 -0.29 -36.37 6.74
C SER A 30 0.36 -36.09 5.37
N THR A 31 1.47 -36.75 5.07
CA THR A 31 2.19 -36.60 3.79
C THR A 31 1.31 -36.98 2.61
N LEU A 32 0.60 -38.12 2.70
CA LEU A 32 -0.33 -38.55 1.65
C LEU A 32 -1.51 -37.58 1.50
N GLU A 33 -2.05 -37.09 2.62
CA GLU A 33 -3.13 -36.11 2.60
C GLU A 33 -2.71 -34.82 1.89
N GLU A 34 -1.51 -34.29 2.18
CA GLU A 34 -0.96 -33.11 1.51
C GLU A 34 -0.80 -33.33 0.00
N ILE A 35 -0.27 -34.49 -0.41
CA ILE A 35 -0.08 -34.84 -1.82
C ILE A 35 -1.43 -34.96 -2.54
N ILE A 36 -2.41 -35.64 -1.94
CA ILE A 36 -3.74 -35.79 -2.52
C ILE A 36 -4.42 -34.41 -2.65
N ARG A 37 -4.36 -33.59 -1.60
CA ARG A 37 -4.90 -32.22 -1.62
C ARG A 37 -4.21 -31.33 -2.65
N LYS A 38 -2.91 -31.50 -2.88
CA LYS A 38 -2.16 -30.71 -3.86
C LYS A 38 -2.47 -31.10 -5.30
N TYR A 39 -2.40 -32.39 -5.63
CA TYR A 39 -2.42 -32.85 -7.01
C TYR A 39 -3.78 -33.42 -7.47
N SER A 40 -4.59 -33.91 -6.55
CA SER A 40 -5.78 -34.72 -6.85
C SER A 40 -7.09 -34.17 -6.28
N GLN A 41 -7.09 -32.96 -5.70
CA GLN A 41 -8.28 -32.34 -5.10
C GLN A 41 -9.49 -32.24 -6.04
N PHE A 42 -9.26 -32.16 -7.35
CA PHE A 42 -10.32 -31.91 -8.35
C PHE A 42 -10.51 -33.06 -9.34
N ILE A 43 -9.99 -34.24 -9.00
CA ILE A 43 -10.23 -35.46 -9.77
C ILE A 43 -11.70 -35.88 -9.60
N ASN A 44 -12.31 -36.35 -10.70
CA ASN A 44 -13.75 -36.59 -10.81
C ASN A 44 -14.28 -37.81 -10.02
N PHE A 45 -13.42 -38.61 -9.39
CA PHE A 45 -13.81 -39.78 -8.60
C PHE A 45 -13.39 -39.60 -7.15
N ASN A 46 -14.14 -40.18 -6.22
CA ASN A 46 -13.86 -40.09 -4.79
C ASN A 46 -12.52 -40.77 -4.45
N ILE A 47 -11.64 -40.03 -3.79
CA ILE A 47 -10.36 -40.50 -3.28
C ILE A 47 -10.48 -40.62 -1.77
N TYR A 48 -10.32 -41.84 -1.26
CA TYR A 48 -10.36 -42.11 0.17
C TYR A 48 -8.96 -42.40 0.69
N LEU A 49 -8.62 -41.86 1.86
CA LEU A 49 -7.39 -42.16 2.58
C LEU A 49 -7.75 -42.90 3.87
N TRP A 50 -7.12 -44.05 4.09
CA TRP A 50 -7.26 -44.81 5.34
C TRP A 50 -6.39 -44.17 6.42
N LYS A 51 -7.01 -43.53 7.42
CA LYS A 51 -6.28 -42.91 8.53
C LYS A 51 -6.99 -43.08 9.87
N SER A 52 -6.23 -42.94 10.94
CA SER A 52 -6.74 -43.02 12.30
C SER A 52 -7.27 -41.67 12.81
N LYS A 53 -8.27 -41.71 13.69
CA LYS A 53 -8.77 -40.58 14.48
C LYS A 53 -8.96 -41.01 15.92
N VAL A 54 -8.74 -40.08 16.84
CA VAL A 54 -9.02 -40.30 18.28
C VAL A 54 -10.45 -39.87 18.56
N VAL A 55 -11.28 -40.82 18.98
CA VAL A 55 -12.66 -40.59 19.41
C VAL A 55 -12.75 -40.79 20.91
N LYS A 56 -13.37 -39.84 21.61
CA LYS A 56 -13.61 -39.92 23.05
C LYS A 56 -14.83 -40.80 23.30
N GLU A 57 -14.63 -41.94 23.94
CA GLU A 57 -15.68 -42.88 24.34
C GLU A 57 -15.88 -42.77 25.86
N GLU A 58 -17.12 -42.62 26.31
CA GLU A 58 -17.47 -42.64 27.73
C GLU A 58 -17.67 -44.09 28.19
N VAL A 59 -16.79 -44.59 29.04
CA VAL A 59 -16.86 -45.94 29.61
C VAL A 59 -17.23 -45.86 31.11
N PRO A 60 -17.99 -46.80 31.67
CA PRO A 60 -18.35 -46.80 33.09
C PRO A 60 -17.12 -46.85 34.00
N ASP A 61 -17.12 -46.05 35.07
CA ASP A 61 -16.04 -45.99 36.07
C ASP A 61 -16.27 -47.06 37.16
N ASP A 62 -15.70 -48.25 36.97
CA ASP A 62 -15.91 -49.42 37.86
C ASP A 62 -15.25 -49.28 39.25
N ASP A 63 -14.41 -48.26 39.50
CA ASP A 63 -13.66 -48.09 40.77
C ASP A 63 -14.38 -47.24 41.85
N ALA A 64 -15.64 -46.86 41.65
CA ALA A 64 -16.36 -45.94 42.56
C ALA A 64 -17.21 -46.61 43.67
N SER A 65 -17.09 -47.91 43.93
CA SER A 65 -18.02 -48.64 44.80
C SER A 65 -17.40 -49.48 45.92
N GLU A 66 -16.49 -48.92 46.71
CA GLU A 66 -16.22 -49.45 48.06
C GLU A 66 -16.23 -48.33 49.10
N GLU A 67 -17.37 -48.09 49.74
CA GLU A 67 -17.42 -47.73 51.17
C GLU A 67 -18.84 -47.82 51.77
N LYS A 68 -18.96 -48.69 52.80
CA LYS A 68 -19.85 -48.66 53.99
C LYS A 68 -21.28 -49.26 53.96
N LYS A 69 -21.33 -50.48 54.52
CA LYS A 69 -21.94 -50.93 55.82
C LYS A 69 -23.47 -51.07 56.04
N THR A 70 -23.77 -52.29 56.54
CA THR A 70 -24.64 -52.74 57.66
C THR A 70 -26.16 -52.87 57.50
N ASP A 71 -26.59 -54.13 57.34
CA ASP A 71 -27.36 -54.98 58.27
C ASP A 71 -28.79 -54.65 58.76
N GLU A 72 -29.54 -55.75 58.89
CA GLU A 72 -30.75 -56.03 59.69
C GLU A 72 -32.19 -56.00 59.09
N THR A 73 -32.76 -57.22 59.09
CA THR A 73 -34.06 -57.67 59.64
C THR A 73 -35.29 -57.99 58.76
N GLU A 74 -36.00 -59.00 59.26
CA GLU A 74 -36.84 -60.00 58.62
C GLU A 74 -38.35 -59.64 58.46
N LYS A 75 -38.94 -60.29 57.44
CA LYS A 75 -40.25 -60.99 57.39
C LYS A 75 -41.60 -60.24 57.45
N LYS A 76 -42.30 -60.38 56.32
CA LYS A 76 -43.60 -61.08 56.08
C LYS A 76 -44.92 -60.29 56.02
N THR A 77 -45.52 -60.47 54.83
CA THR A 77 -46.91 -60.86 54.46
C THR A 77 -48.04 -59.84 54.35
N ASP A 78 -48.56 -59.81 53.12
CA ASP A 78 -49.95 -59.80 52.62
C ASP A 78 -50.79 -58.52 52.47
N ASP A 79 -51.37 -58.49 51.26
CA ASP A 79 -52.62 -57.95 50.75
C ASP A 79 -52.80 -56.45 50.38
N ASP A 80 -52.89 -56.29 49.06
CA ASP A 80 -53.92 -55.62 48.26
C ASP A 80 -54.17 -54.09 48.32
N ALA A 81 -54.16 -53.56 47.10
CA ALA A 81 -54.94 -52.44 46.53
C ALA A 81 -54.40 -50.98 46.57
N ALA A 82 -54.29 -50.46 45.33
CA ALA A 82 -54.51 -49.08 44.87
C ALA A 82 -53.34 -48.06 44.82
N VAL A 83 -52.74 -47.99 43.62
CA VAL A 83 -52.23 -46.84 42.82
C VAL A 83 -52.08 -45.47 43.50
N GLU A 84 -50.84 -44.93 43.57
CA GLU A 84 -50.39 -43.73 42.83
C GLU A 84 -48.91 -43.37 43.10
N ASP A 85 -48.26 -42.91 42.02
CA ASP A 85 -47.03 -42.11 41.90
C ASP A 85 -45.81 -42.41 42.78
N ASP A 86 -44.71 -42.83 42.13
CA ASP A 86 -43.39 -42.40 42.60
C ASP A 86 -42.37 -42.19 41.47
N LYS A 87 -41.65 -41.08 41.61
CA LYS A 87 -40.59 -40.60 40.73
C LYS A 87 -39.34 -41.46 40.92
N GLU A 88 -38.87 -42.11 39.85
CA GLU A 88 -37.52 -42.70 39.86
C GLU A 88 -36.47 -41.63 39.53
N GLU A 89 -35.68 -41.27 40.54
CA GLU A 89 -34.40 -40.58 40.40
C GLU A 89 -33.40 -41.50 39.65
N GLU A 90 -33.06 -41.15 38.41
CA GLU A 90 -31.97 -41.79 37.67
C GLU A 90 -30.62 -41.57 38.37
N LYS A 91 -30.08 -42.66 38.95
CA LYS A 91 -28.65 -42.77 39.30
C LYS A 91 -27.81 -42.65 38.02
N LYS A 92 -27.24 -41.47 37.76
CA LYS A 92 -26.14 -41.32 36.79
C LYS A 92 -24.90 -42.07 37.29
N SER A 93 -24.59 -43.19 36.63
CA SER A 93 -23.27 -43.83 36.71
C SER A 93 -22.20 -42.84 36.26
N LYS A 94 -21.12 -42.69 37.04
CA LYS A 94 -19.94 -41.91 36.61
C LYS A 94 -19.31 -42.62 35.40
N THR A 95 -19.20 -41.90 34.29
CA THR A 95 -18.47 -42.34 33.10
C THR A 95 -17.10 -41.66 33.07
N LYS A 96 -16.07 -42.40 32.66
CA LYS A 96 -14.71 -41.90 32.40
C LYS A 96 -14.52 -41.79 30.89
N THR A 97 -14.05 -40.64 30.43
CA THR A 97 -13.74 -40.42 29.01
C THR A 97 -12.41 -41.08 28.68
N VAL A 98 -12.41 -42.07 27.77
CA VAL A 98 -11.22 -42.76 27.30
C VAL A 98 -11.03 -42.47 25.80
N ASP A 99 -9.80 -42.11 25.42
CA ASP A 99 -9.41 -41.85 24.04
C ASP A 99 -9.23 -43.18 23.28
N LYS A 100 -10.04 -43.41 22.24
CA LYS A 100 -9.97 -44.61 21.38
C LYS A 100 -9.58 -44.25 19.96
N THR A 101 -8.53 -44.90 19.46
CA THR A 101 -8.08 -44.74 18.07
C THR A 101 -8.93 -45.60 17.15
N VAL A 102 -9.71 -44.97 16.27
CA VAL A 102 -10.53 -45.62 15.24
C VAL A 102 -9.92 -45.36 13.88
N TRP A 103 -9.86 -46.38 13.02
CA TRP A 103 -9.40 -46.24 11.64
C TRP A 103 -10.60 -46.24 10.69
N ASP A 104 -10.64 -45.28 9.78
CA ASP A 104 -11.70 -45.20 8.77
C ASP A 104 -11.20 -44.60 7.46
N TRP A 105 -11.97 -44.81 6.39
CA TRP A 105 -11.76 -44.20 5.09
C TRP A 105 -12.30 -42.78 5.08
N GLU A 106 -11.43 -41.78 5.01
CA GLU A 106 -11.84 -40.39 4.89
C GLU A 106 -11.80 -39.92 3.43
N LEU A 107 -12.85 -39.23 2.99
CA LEU A 107 -12.92 -38.63 1.67
C LEU A 107 -12.00 -37.40 1.58
N MET A 108 -11.04 -37.42 0.66
CA MET A 108 -10.01 -36.38 0.55
C MET A 108 -10.38 -35.25 -0.42
N ASN A 109 -11.19 -35.52 -1.44
CA ASN A 109 -11.48 -34.60 -2.55
C ASN A 109 -12.96 -34.18 -2.61
N GLU A 110 -13.48 -33.63 -1.52
CA GLU A 110 -14.89 -33.17 -1.44
C GLU A 110 -15.21 -32.00 -2.39
N SER A 111 -14.19 -31.23 -2.78
CA SER A 111 -14.35 -30.02 -3.60
C SER A 111 -14.56 -30.37 -5.08
N LYS A 112 -15.78 -30.16 -5.60
CA LYS A 112 -16.06 -30.34 -7.03
C LYS A 112 -15.46 -29.19 -7.86
N PRO A 113 -14.90 -29.46 -9.06
CA PRO A 113 -14.38 -28.42 -9.95
C PRO A 113 -15.52 -27.58 -10.54
N ILE A 114 -15.91 -26.52 -9.84
CA ILE A 114 -17.04 -25.66 -10.23
C ILE A 114 -16.81 -24.93 -11.57
N TRP A 115 -15.55 -24.71 -11.97
CA TRP A 115 -15.22 -24.11 -13.28
C TRP A 115 -15.55 -25.01 -14.47
N GLN A 116 -15.84 -26.29 -14.26
CA GLN A 116 -16.24 -27.20 -15.33
C GLN A 116 -17.74 -27.15 -15.64
N ARG A 117 -18.56 -26.72 -14.67
CA ARG A 117 -20.01 -26.52 -14.81
C ARG A 117 -20.32 -25.25 -15.60
N LYS A 118 -21.55 -25.11 -16.09
CA LYS A 118 -21.99 -23.84 -16.68
C LYS A 118 -22.12 -22.80 -15.58
N SER A 119 -21.73 -21.56 -15.85
CA SER A 119 -21.82 -20.47 -14.86
C SER A 119 -23.24 -20.25 -14.34
N SER A 120 -24.27 -20.50 -15.16
CA SER A 120 -25.68 -20.39 -14.78
C SER A 120 -26.16 -21.47 -13.80
N GLU A 121 -25.41 -22.56 -13.64
CA GLU A 121 -25.75 -23.70 -12.78
C GLU A 121 -25.00 -23.65 -11.45
N VAL A 122 -24.10 -22.68 -11.24
CA VAL A 122 -23.30 -22.52 -10.02
C VAL A 122 -23.85 -21.34 -9.23
N THR A 123 -24.18 -21.58 -7.98
CA THR A 123 -24.70 -20.55 -7.06
C THR A 123 -23.58 -19.71 -6.44
N ASP A 124 -23.90 -18.50 -5.99
CA ASP A 124 -22.94 -17.60 -5.31
C ASP A 124 -22.31 -18.27 -4.08
N ASP A 125 -23.09 -19.03 -3.30
CA ASP A 125 -22.59 -19.77 -2.14
C ASP A 125 -21.54 -20.83 -2.52
N GLU A 126 -21.72 -21.49 -3.68
CA GLU A 126 -20.72 -22.43 -4.19
C GLU A 126 -19.43 -21.72 -4.62
N TYR A 127 -19.52 -20.52 -5.20
CA TYR A 127 -18.35 -19.70 -5.51
C TYR A 127 -17.62 -19.24 -4.24
N HIS A 128 -18.36 -18.81 -3.22
CA HIS A 128 -17.79 -18.40 -1.95
C HIS A 128 -17.15 -19.56 -1.21
N ALA A 129 -17.81 -20.71 -1.12
CA ALA A 129 -17.28 -21.92 -0.50
C ALA A 129 -16.01 -22.40 -1.22
N PHE A 130 -16.03 -22.37 -2.56
CA PHE A 130 -14.86 -22.69 -3.35
C PHE A 130 -13.71 -21.72 -3.06
N TYR A 131 -13.96 -20.41 -3.03
CA TYR A 131 -12.96 -19.38 -2.70
C TYR A 131 -12.27 -19.65 -1.37
N LYS A 132 -13.06 -19.80 -0.30
CA LYS A 132 -12.55 -20.04 1.06
C LYS A 132 -11.68 -21.29 1.12
N SER A 133 -12.11 -22.37 0.47
CA SER A 133 -11.38 -23.64 0.43
C SER A 133 -10.06 -23.53 -0.35
N PHE A 134 -10.07 -22.93 -1.55
CA PHE A 134 -8.86 -22.90 -2.39
C PHE A 134 -7.84 -21.83 -1.96
N ALA A 135 -8.32 -20.68 -1.48
CA ALA A 135 -7.51 -19.55 -1.07
C ALA A 135 -7.08 -19.61 0.40
N LYS A 136 -7.65 -20.54 1.19
CA LYS A 136 -7.47 -20.63 2.65
C LYS A 136 -7.84 -19.32 3.37
N ASP A 137 -8.87 -18.67 2.87
CA ASP A 137 -9.39 -17.40 3.39
C ASP A 137 -10.69 -17.67 4.18
N SER A 138 -10.87 -17.02 5.31
CA SER A 138 -12.10 -17.09 6.10
C SER A 138 -13.23 -16.27 5.47
N ASP A 139 -12.88 -15.20 4.76
CA ASP A 139 -13.83 -14.26 4.20
C ASP A 139 -14.28 -14.67 2.79
N ALA A 140 -15.49 -14.23 2.42
CA ALA A 140 -15.94 -14.32 1.03
C ALA A 140 -15.14 -13.34 0.15
N PRO A 141 -14.95 -13.63 -1.15
CA PRO A 141 -14.29 -12.71 -2.06
C PRO A 141 -15.12 -11.43 -2.22
N MET A 142 -14.47 -10.34 -2.64
CA MET A 142 -15.16 -9.08 -2.96
C MET A 142 -15.96 -9.19 -4.26
N ILE A 143 -15.36 -9.80 -5.28
CA ILE A 143 -16.00 -10.08 -6.56
C ILE A 143 -15.32 -11.28 -7.22
N TYR A 144 -16.04 -11.95 -8.10
CA TYR A 144 -15.51 -13.04 -8.92
C TYR A 144 -15.99 -12.96 -10.37
N SER A 145 -15.33 -13.74 -11.24
CA SER A 145 -15.67 -13.86 -12.64
C SER A 145 -15.41 -15.28 -13.13
N HIS A 146 -16.46 -15.98 -13.56
CA HIS A 146 -16.39 -17.28 -14.22
C HIS A 146 -16.56 -17.12 -15.73
N PHE A 147 -15.59 -17.60 -16.51
CA PHE A 147 -15.67 -17.55 -17.96
C PHE A 147 -14.96 -18.73 -18.64
N THR A 148 -15.40 -19.00 -19.86
CA THR A 148 -14.68 -19.83 -20.83
C THR A 148 -14.08 -18.92 -21.90
N ALA A 149 -12.82 -19.14 -22.22
CA ALA A 149 -12.11 -18.44 -23.27
C ALA A 149 -11.89 -19.40 -24.45
N GLU A 150 -12.28 -19.00 -25.65
CA GLU A 150 -12.19 -19.80 -26.88
C GLU A 150 -11.25 -19.12 -27.90
N GLY A 151 -10.87 -19.82 -28.98
CA GLY A 151 -10.02 -19.31 -30.07
C GLY A 151 -8.69 -20.06 -30.18
N GLU A 152 -7.57 -19.33 -30.20
CA GLU A 152 -6.21 -19.91 -30.31
C GLU A 152 -5.84 -20.86 -29.15
N VAL A 153 -6.44 -20.64 -27.98
CA VAL A 153 -6.34 -21.51 -26.82
C VAL A 153 -7.68 -21.53 -26.11
N THR A 154 -8.14 -22.73 -25.77
CA THR A 154 -9.39 -22.95 -25.05
C THR A 154 -9.09 -23.26 -23.58
N PHE A 155 -9.68 -22.48 -22.68
CA PHE A 155 -9.57 -22.71 -21.24
C PHE A 155 -10.78 -22.19 -20.48
N LYS A 156 -11.02 -22.77 -19.31
CA LYS A 156 -12.02 -22.31 -18.34
C LYS A 156 -11.30 -21.68 -17.16
N SER A 157 -11.87 -20.62 -16.58
CA SER A 157 -11.24 -19.94 -15.46
C SER A 157 -12.27 -19.30 -14.53
N ILE A 158 -11.93 -19.29 -13.25
CA ILE A 158 -12.59 -18.45 -12.25
C ILE A 158 -11.53 -17.58 -11.60
N LEU A 159 -11.78 -16.27 -11.61
CA LEU A 159 -10.94 -15.26 -10.95
C LEU A 159 -11.70 -14.64 -9.78
N TYR A 160 -10.95 -14.26 -8.74
CA TYR A 160 -11.44 -13.71 -7.50
C TYR A 160 -10.59 -12.51 -7.08
N VAL A 161 -11.24 -11.53 -6.45
CA VAL A 161 -10.59 -10.44 -5.73
C VAL A 161 -10.80 -10.67 -4.23
N PRO A 162 -9.73 -10.86 -3.44
CA PRO A 162 -9.86 -10.92 -1.98
C PRO A 162 -10.46 -9.62 -1.42
N LYS A 163 -11.08 -9.69 -0.24
CA LYS A 163 -11.63 -8.49 0.40
C LYS A 163 -10.56 -7.58 0.98
N ALA A 164 -9.45 -8.15 1.45
CA ALA A 164 -8.34 -7.44 2.06
C ALA A 164 -7.03 -7.78 1.33
N ALA A 165 -6.16 -6.79 1.17
CA ALA A 165 -4.82 -7.03 0.68
C ALA A 165 -3.98 -7.78 1.74
N PRO A 166 -3.15 -8.76 1.33
CA PRO A 166 -2.14 -9.33 2.23
C PRO A 166 -1.19 -8.23 2.73
N PHE A 167 -0.83 -8.28 4.01
CA PHE A 167 0.02 -7.25 4.64
C PHE A 167 1.37 -7.07 3.94
N ASP A 168 1.86 -8.12 3.29
CA ASP A 168 3.16 -8.20 2.63
C ASP A 168 3.11 -7.91 1.12
N LEU A 169 1.95 -7.53 0.57
CA LEU A 169 1.70 -7.38 -0.87
C LEU A 169 2.77 -6.53 -1.58
N PHE A 170 3.16 -5.39 -0.98
CA PHE A 170 4.13 -4.47 -1.58
C PHE A 170 5.57 -4.76 -1.17
N SER A 171 5.84 -5.28 0.03
CA SER A 171 7.18 -5.75 0.41
C SER A 171 7.64 -6.90 -0.47
N ASN A 172 6.70 -7.72 -0.93
CA ASN A 172 6.93 -8.84 -1.82
C ASN A 172 6.53 -8.53 -3.28
N TYR A 173 6.40 -7.25 -3.67
CA TYR A 173 5.97 -6.86 -5.02
C TYR A 173 6.86 -7.45 -6.14
N ASN A 174 8.15 -7.64 -5.85
CA ASN A 174 9.12 -8.24 -6.77
C ASN A 174 9.30 -9.75 -6.58
N LYS A 175 8.62 -10.36 -5.60
CA LYS A 175 8.66 -11.80 -5.37
C LYS A 175 7.52 -12.51 -6.10
N LYS A 176 7.69 -13.82 -6.29
CA LYS A 176 6.70 -14.68 -6.94
C LYS A 176 5.47 -14.81 -6.04
N THR A 177 4.29 -14.78 -6.65
CA THR A 177 3.01 -14.94 -5.93
C THR A 177 2.24 -16.13 -6.48
N ASP A 178 1.82 -17.04 -5.60
CA ASP A 178 1.07 -18.26 -5.93
C ASP A 178 -0.43 -17.97 -6.13
N ALA A 179 -0.74 -16.96 -6.93
CA ALA A 179 -2.07 -16.39 -7.00
C ALA A 179 -3.03 -17.19 -7.89
N ILE A 180 -2.52 -17.73 -9.00
CA ILE A 180 -3.30 -18.43 -10.02
C ILE A 180 -2.79 -19.87 -10.15
N LYS A 181 -3.68 -20.84 -9.88
CA LYS A 181 -3.38 -22.27 -10.04
C LYS A 181 -3.69 -22.70 -11.47
N LEU A 182 -2.70 -23.28 -12.15
CA LEU A 182 -2.85 -23.82 -13.51
C LEU A 182 -3.12 -25.32 -13.46
N TYR A 183 -4.19 -25.71 -14.14
CA TYR A 183 -4.61 -27.08 -14.36
C TYR A 183 -4.55 -27.40 -15.86
N VAL A 184 -4.19 -28.64 -16.16
CA VAL A 184 -4.32 -29.20 -17.50
C VAL A 184 -5.11 -30.48 -17.38
N ARG A 185 -6.27 -30.54 -18.06
CA ARG A 185 -7.21 -31.66 -17.98
C ARG A 185 -7.62 -31.97 -16.54
N ARG A 186 -7.79 -30.94 -15.70
CA ARG A 186 -8.11 -30.98 -14.26
C ARG A 186 -6.98 -31.50 -13.35
N VAL A 187 -5.78 -31.76 -13.88
CA VAL A 187 -4.62 -32.13 -13.08
C VAL A 187 -3.85 -30.86 -12.74
N PHE A 188 -3.56 -30.66 -11.44
CA PHE A 188 -2.76 -29.52 -11.00
C PHE A 188 -1.35 -29.62 -11.59
N ILE A 189 -0.89 -28.53 -12.21
CA ILE A 189 0.43 -28.46 -12.82
C ILE A 189 1.35 -27.58 -11.98
N THR A 190 0.96 -26.33 -11.79
CA THR A 190 1.77 -25.36 -11.04
C THR A 190 0.92 -24.16 -10.62
N ASP A 191 1.29 -23.56 -9.50
CA ASP A 191 0.84 -22.26 -9.00
C ASP A 191 1.95 -21.20 -9.08
N ASN A 192 3.20 -21.63 -9.30
CA ASN A 192 4.39 -20.81 -9.35
C ASN A 192 4.71 -20.38 -10.79
N PHE A 193 3.86 -19.52 -11.36
CA PHE A 193 4.04 -19.04 -12.73
C PHE A 193 3.98 -17.51 -12.82
N GLU A 194 5.17 -16.90 -12.78
CA GLU A 194 5.39 -15.43 -12.87
C GLU A 194 4.73 -14.78 -14.10
N GLU A 195 4.45 -15.55 -15.15
CA GLU A 195 3.89 -15.00 -16.38
C GLU A 195 2.35 -15.00 -16.43
N MET A 196 1.60 -15.65 -15.52
CA MET A 196 0.13 -15.75 -15.63
C MET A 196 -0.58 -14.41 -15.49
N MET A 197 -0.12 -13.58 -14.56
CA MET A 197 -0.68 -12.26 -14.27
C MET A 197 0.46 -11.24 -14.17
N PRO A 198 0.24 -9.99 -14.58
CA PRO A 198 1.20 -8.92 -14.33
C PRO A 198 1.25 -8.61 -12.83
N LYS A 199 2.38 -8.07 -12.36
CA LYS A 199 2.63 -7.78 -10.93
C LYS A 199 1.54 -6.92 -10.30
N TYR A 200 1.06 -5.91 -11.02
CA TYR A 200 -0.02 -5.07 -10.54
C TYR A 200 -1.35 -5.81 -10.30
N LEU A 201 -1.56 -7.01 -10.85
CA LEU A 201 -2.73 -7.89 -10.60
C LEU A 201 -2.38 -9.14 -9.77
N SER A 202 -1.23 -9.17 -9.10
CA SER A 202 -0.79 -10.34 -8.31
C SER A 202 -1.71 -10.70 -7.15
N PHE A 203 -2.58 -9.77 -6.73
CA PHE A 203 -3.60 -10.00 -5.71
C PHE A 203 -4.79 -10.86 -6.22
N ILE A 204 -4.99 -10.95 -7.54
CA ILE A 204 -6.11 -11.73 -8.11
C ILE A 204 -5.83 -13.21 -7.92
N ARG A 205 -6.76 -13.89 -7.25
CA ARG A 205 -6.70 -15.33 -7.00
C ARG A 205 -7.55 -16.08 -8.00
N GLY A 206 -7.21 -17.33 -8.32
CA GLY A 206 -8.05 -18.10 -9.21
C GLY A 206 -7.46 -19.38 -9.76
N VAL A 207 -8.22 -19.97 -10.67
CA VAL A 207 -7.88 -21.22 -11.35
C VAL A 207 -7.98 -21.04 -12.86
N VAL A 208 -7.10 -21.71 -13.60
CA VAL A 208 -7.12 -21.79 -15.06
C VAL A 208 -6.98 -23.26 -15.43
N ASP A 209 -7.93 -23.80 -16.20
CA ASP A 209 -7.91 -25.19 -16.66
C ASP A 209 -8.01 -25.24 -18.17
N SER A 210 -7.00 -25.84 -18.81
CA SER A 210 -6.89 -25.90 -20.26
C SER A 210 -6.59 -27.32 -20.73
N ASP A 211 -7.34 -27.81 -21.72
CA ASP A 211 -7.10 -29.12 -22.32
C ASP A 211 -6.05 -29.10 -23.45
N ASP A 212 -5.75 -27.91 -23.97
CA ASP A 212 -4.92 -27.65 -25.15
C ASP A 212 -3.42 -27.43 -24.84
N LEU A 213 -3.05 -27.32 -23.56
CA LEU A 213 -1.66 -27.02 -23.19
C LEU A 213 -0.76 -28.26 -23.34
N PRO A 214 0.38 -28.16 -24.06
CA PRO A 214 1.33 -29.25 -24.16
C PRO A 214 2.04 -29.46 -22.82
N LEU A 215 1.85 -30.64 -22.23
CA LEU A 215 2.58 -31.04 -21.02
C LEU A 215 3.93 -31.64 -21.40
N ASN A 216 4.98 -31.25 -20.68
CA ASN A 216 6.26 -31.96 -20.74
C ASN A 216 6.17 -33.29 -19.97
N VAL A 217 7.20 -34.13 -20.12
CA VAL A 217 7.24 -35.47 -19.49
C VAL A 217 7.18 -35.38 -17.96
N SER A 218 7.78 -34.34 -17.35
CA SER A 218 7.74 -34.15 -15.89
C SER A 218 6.41 -33.60 -15.37
N ARG A 219 5.54 -33.04 -16.23
CA ARG A 219 4.25 -32.43 -15.87
C ARG A 219 4.30 -31.32 -14.81
N GLU A 220 5.49 -30.85 -14.46
CA GLU A 220 5.69 -29.81 -13.44
C GLU A 220 6.08 -28.45 -14.03
N THR A 221 6.64 -28.45 -15.25
CA THR A 221 7.12 -27.24 -15.92
C THR A 221 6.55 -27.14 -17.32
N LEU A 222 5.71 -26.15 -17.59
CA LEU A 222 5.36 -25.85 -18.97
C LEU A 222 6.57 -25.24 -19.68
N GLN A 223 6.91 -25.77 -20.85
CA GLN A 223 7.78 -25.05 -21.78
C GLN A 223 7.13 -23.70 -22.11
N GLN A 224 7.92 -22.63 -22.19
CA GLN A 224 7.46 -21.29 -22.55
C GLN A 224 6.70 -21.33 -23.89
N SER A 225 5.38 -21.46 -23.81
CA SER A 225 4.53 -21.62 -24.98
C SER A 225 3.94 -20.27 -25.37
N LYS A 226 3.80 -20.04 -26.68
CA LYS A 226 3.06 -18.87 -27.20
C LYS A 226 1.63 -18.83 -26.63
N LEU A 227 1.04 -19.99 -26.35
CA LEU A 227 -0.30 -20.15 -25.78
C LEU A 227 -0.43 -19.49 -24.40
N LEU A 228 0.58 -19.59 -23.53
CA LEU A 228 0.54 -18.97 -22.19
C LEU A 228 0.47 -17.44 -22.27
N LYS A 229 1.15 -16.81 -23.24
CA LYS A 229 1.04 -15.36 -23.47
C LYS A 229 -0.37 -14.96 -23.92
N VAL A 230 -1.05 -15.83 -24.67
CA VAL A 230 -2.45 -15.64 -25.08
C VAL A 230 -3.38 -15.79 -23.88
N ILE A 231 -3.19 -16.80 -23.04
CA ILE A 231 -3.91 -16.99 -21.78
C ILE A 231 -3.78 -15.73 -20.91
N LYS A 232 -2.55 -15.29 -20.62
CA LYS A 232 -2.27 -14.06 -19.86
C LYS A 232 -3.07 -12.86 -20.37
N LYS A 233 -3.02 -12.58 -21.67
CA LYS A 233 -3.76 -11.46 -22.28
C LYS A 233 -5.27 -11.57 -22.04
N LYS A 234 -5.84 -12.76 -22.18
CA LYS A 234 -7.27 -13.00 -21.93
C LYS A 234 -7.62 -12.87 -20.43
N LEU A 235 -6.76 -13.37 -19.54
CA LEU A 235 -6.93 -13.24 -18.07
C LEU A 235 -6.90 -11.77 -17.65
N VAL A 236 -5.90 -11.00 -18.06
CA VAL A 236 -5.81 -9.55 -17.76
C VAL A 236 -7.05 -8.82 -18.29
N ARG A 237 -7.51 -9.18 -19.49
CA ARG A 237 -8.73 -8.57 -20.03
C ARG A 237 -9.94 -8.85 -19.15
N LYS A 238 -10.18 -10.11 -18.80
CA LYS A 238 -11.31 -10.53 -17.96
C LYS A 238 -11.22 -10.01 -16.52
N ALA A 239 -10.02 -9.92 -15.96
CA ALA A 239 -9.77 -9.31 -14.67
C ALA A 239 -10.18 -7.83 -14.67
N LEU A 240 -9.69 -7.04 -15.63
CA LEU A 240 -10.06 -5.62 -15.71
C LEU A 240 -11.55 -5.40 -16.02
N ASP A 241 -12.20 -6.32 -16.75
CA ASP A 241 -13.66 -6.27 -16.94
C ASP A 241 -14.43 -6.63 -15.68
N MET A 242 -13.89 -7.55 -14.85
CA MET A 242 -14.44 -7.88 -13.53
C MET A 242 -14.31 -6.70 -12.57
N LEU A 243 -13.16 -6.04 -12.50
CA LEU A 243 -12.95 -4.88 -11.61
C LEU A 243 -13.89 -3.71 -11.92
N LYS A 244 -14.27 -3.53 -13.19
CA LYS A 244 -15.27 -2.52 -13.60
C LYS A 244 -16.68 -2.80 -13.12
N LYS A 245 -16.99 -4.04 -12.74
CA LYS A 245 -18.31 -4.47 -12.26
C LYS A 245 -18.45 -4.38 -10.74
N ILE A 246 -17.39 -4.00 -10.02
CA ILE A 246 -17.47 -3.73 -8.59
C ILE A 246 -18.50 -2.62 -8.38
N SER A 247 -19.42 -2.85 -7.43
CA SER A 247 -20.49 -1.90 -7.13
C SER A 247 -19.90 -0.56 -6.64
N PRO A 248 -20.59 0.58 -6.85
CA PRO A 248 -20.13 1.86 -6.30
C PRO A 248 -19.91 1.82 -4.78
N ASP A 249 -20.73 1.06 -4.05
CA ASP A 249 -20.66 0.94 -2.60
C ASP A 249 -19.42 0.16 -2.14
N ASP A 250 -19.06 -0.91 -2.86
CA ASP A 250 -17.86 -1.71 -2.59
C ASP A 250 -16.58 -1.10 -3.15
N TYR A 251 -16.69 -0.16 -4.10
CA TYR A 251 -15.53 0.40 -4.80
C TYR A 251 -14.60 1.17 -3.86
N THR A 252 -15.15 1.83 -2.83
CA THR A 252 -14.33 2.51 -1.82
C THR A 252 -13.46 1.51 -1.05
N ALA A 253 -14.02 0.36 -0.69
CA ALA A 253 -13.25 -0.71 -0.04
C ALA A 253 -12.20 -1.30 -0.99
N PHE A 254 -12.58 -1.56 -2.25
CA PHE A 254 -11.64 -1.98 -3.28
C PHE A 254 -10.47 -1.01 -3.45
N TRP A 255 -10.77 0.28 -3.55
CA TRP A 255 -9.78 1.32 -3.79
C TRP A 255 -8.82 1.48 -2.61
N LYS A 256 -9.31 1.34 -1.38
CA LYS A 256 -8.47 1.35 -0.18
C LYS A 256 -7.42 0.23 -0.20
N GLU A 257 -7.81 -0.97 -0.60
CA GLU A 257 -6.93 -2.14 -0.59
C GLU A 257 -6.02 -2.21 -1.83
N TYR A 258 -6.54 -1.86 -3.00
CA TYR A 258 -5.89 -2.12 -4.30
C TYR A 258 -5.73 -0.88 -5.20
N GLY A 259 -6.00 0.33 -4.70
CA GLY A 259 -5.83 1.57 -5.48
C GLY A 259 -4.40 1.75 -5.97
N THR A 260 -3.41 1.48 -5.12
CA THR A 260 -1.98 1.49 -5.49
C THR A 260 -1.67 0.48 -6.61
N ASN A 261 -2.25 -0.72 -6.58
CA ASN A 261 -2.10 -1.69 -7.65
C ASN A 261 -2.63 -1.16 -8.99
N ILE A 262 -3.79 -0.49 -9.00
CA ILE A 262 -4.32 0.11 -10.23
C ILE A 262 -3.39 1.21 -10.75
N LYS A 263 -2.86 2.06 -9.88
CA LYS A 263 -1.90 3.12 -10.24
C LYS A 263 -0.60 2.53 -10.82
N LEU A 264 -0.07 1.46 -10.21
CA LEU A 264 1.08 0.72 -10.75
C LEU A 264 0.78 0.11 -12.12
N GLY A 265 -0.44 -0.42 -12.31
CA GLY A 265 -0.88 -0.90 -13.62
C GLY A 265 -0.85 0.18 -14.70
N VAL A 266 -1.25 1.42 -14.39
CA VAL A 266 -1.21 2.54 -15.35
C VAL A 266 0.23 2.85 -15.80
N ILE A 267 1.18 2.70 -14.88
CA ILE A 267 2.62 2.91 -15.12
C ILE A 267 3.18 1.77 -15.99
N GLU A 268 2.95 0.53 -15.58
CA GLU A 268 3.60 -0.66 -16.13
C GLU A 268 2.95 -1.21 -17.41
N ASP A 269 1.62 -1.12 -17.55
CA ASP A 269 0.85 -1.76 -18.63
C ASP A 269 0.30 -0.74 -19.62
N SER A 270 1.16 -0.31 -20.54
CA SER A 270 0.81 0.61 -21.62
C SER A 270 -0.34 0.09 -22.50
N ALA A 271 -0.45 -1.23 -22.70
CA ALA A 271 -1.47 -1.84 -23.55
C ALA A 271 -2.88 -1.78 -22.94
N ASN A 272 -2.99 -1.81 -21.60
CA ASN A 272 -4.27 -1.69 -20.89
C ASN A 272 -4.48 -0.34 -20.21
N ARG A 273 -3.56 0.62 -20.37
CA ARG A 273 -3.58 1.92 -19.68
C ARG A 273 -4.92 2.64 -19.77
N THR A 274 -5.54 2.72 -20.95
CA THR A 274 -6.85 3.36 -21.12
C THR A 274 -7.96 2.65 -20.33
N ARG A 275 -7.89 1.33 -20.16
CA ARG A 275 -8.87 0.57 -19.37
C ARG A 275 -8.65 0.75 -17.88
N LEU A 276 -7.38 0.81 -17.46
CA LEU A 276 -6.96 1.06 -16.08
C LEU A 276 -7.27 2.49 -15.63
N ALA A 277 -7.11 3.49 -16.51
CA ALA A 277 -7.43 4.88 -16.21
C ALA A 277 -8.91 5.08 -15.78
N LYS A 278 -9.83 4.27 -16.31
CA LYS A 278 -11.26 4.29 -15.91
C LYS A 278 -11.51 3.78 -14.49
N LEU A 279 -10.55 3.02 -13.93
CA LEU A 279 -10.59 2.51 -12.56
C LEU A 279 -9.97 3.50 -11.56
N LEU A 280 -9.27 4.54 -12.02
CA LEU A 280 -8.67 5.52 -11.12
C LEU A 280 -9.74 6.30 -10.36
N ARG A 281 -9.45 6.60 -9.10
CA ARG A 281 -10.24 7.48 -8.25
C ARG A 281 -9.34 8.47 -7.53
N PHE A 282 -9.82 9.69 -7.39
CA PHE A 282 -9.09 10.76 -6.72
C PHE A 282 -10.04 11.58 -5.85
N SER A 283 -9.51 12.23 -4.82
CA SER A 283 -10.19 13.33 -4.15
C SER A 283 -10.08 14.58 -5.02
N THR A 284 -11.05 15.49 -4.94
CA THR A 284 -11.01 16.75 -5.69
C THR A 284 -11.55 17.89 -4.85
N SER A 285 -11.31 19.11 -5.33
CA SER A 285 -11.82 20.33 -4.71
C SER A 285 -13.35 20.42 -4.61
N LEU A 286 -14.10 19.55 -5.28
CA LEU A 286 -15.57 19.53 -5.22
C LEU A 286 -16.14 18.29 -4.52
N SER A 287 -15.36 17.23 -4.29
CA SER A 287 -15.89 15.98 -3.72
C SER A 287 -15.93 15.89 -2.21
N LYS A 288 -15.23 16.79 -1.50
CA LYS A 288 -15.00 16.64 -0.05
C LYS A 288 -14.39 15.26 0.22
N ASP A 289 -15.06 14.41 0.99
CA ASP A 289 -14.59 13.08 1.40
C ASP A 289 -14.85 11.98 0.37
N LYS A 290 -15.50 12.29 -0.76
CA LYS A 290 -15.79 11.29 -1.79
C LYS A 290 -14.65 11.17 -2.79
N LEU A 291 -14.38 9.94 -3.19
CA LEU A 291 -13.48 9.62 -4.28
C LEU A 291 -14.28 9.63 -5.60
N ILE A 292 -13.71 10.24 -6.64
CA ILE A 292 -14.37 10.43 -7.94
C ILE A 292 -13.50 9.94 -9.07
N SER A 293 -14.14 9.39 -10.09
CA SER A 293 -13.49 8.92 -11.30
C SER A 293 -13.10 10.08 -12.23
N LEU A 294 -12.16 9.79 -13.13
CA LEU A 294 -11.80 10.72 -14.20
C LEU A 294 -12.98 11.00 -15.15
N THR A 295 -13.88 10.01 -15.38
CA THR A 295 -15.10 10.24 -16.18
C THR A 295 -16.02 11.26 -15.50
N GLU A 296 -16.27 11.10 -14.20
CA GLU A 296 -17.11 12.05 -13.46
C GLU A 296 -16.50 13.46 -13.43
N TYR A 297 -15.16 13.58 -13.36
CA TYR A 297 -14.48 14.87 -13.52
C TYR A 297 -14.74 15.46 -14.91
N VAL A 298 -14.54 14.67 -15.97
CA VAL A 298 -14.73 15.12 -17.36
C VAL A 298 -16.17 15.57 -17.61
N GLU A 299 -17.16 14.86 -17.07
CA GLU A 299 -18.58 15.25 -17.16
C GLU A 299 -18.89 16.58 -16.48
N ARG A 300 -18.12 16.96 -15.45
CA ARG A 300 -18.24 18.25 -14.74
C ARG A 300 -17.33 19.36 -15.28
N MET A 301 -16.53 19.08 -16.31
CA MET A 301 -15.66 20.09 -16.91
C MET A 301 -16.46 21.27 -17.46
N LYS A 302 -15.92 22.47 -17.28
CA LYS A 302 -16.55 23.68 -17.81
C LYS A 302 -16.51 23.71 -19.34
N PRO A 303 -17.45 24.42 -20.00
CA PRO A 303 -17.34 24.72 -21.42
C PRO A 303 -15.99 25.38 -21.72
N LYS A 304 -15.31 24.93 -22.78
CA LYS A 304 -13.96 25.38 -23.19
C LYS A 304 -12.81 25.00 -22.24
N GLN A 305 -13.05 24.18 -21.22
CA GLN A 305 -11.96 23.59 -20.44
C GLN A 305 -11.27 22.49 -21.26
N GLU A 306 -9.98 22.69 -21.52
CA GLU A 306 -9.16 21.77 -22.32
C GLU A 306 -8.35 20.78 -21.47
N HIS A 307 -8.08 21.13 -20.21
CA HIS A 307 -7.18 20.39 -19.33
C HIS A 307 -7.90 19.87 -18.08
N ILE A 308 -7.50 18.70 -17.63
CA ILE A 308 -7.79 18.18 -16.29
C ILE A 308 -6.74 18.74 -15.34
N TYR A 309 -7.17 19.57 -14.39
CA TYR A 309 -6.26 20.22 -13.45
C TYR A 309 -6.00 19.34 -12.25
N PHE A 310 -4.74 19.26 -11.83
CA PHE A 310 -4.36 18.49 -10.64
C PHE A 310 -3.23 19.16 -9.88
N ILE A 311 -3.12 18.82 -8.59
CA ILE A 311 -1.99 19.16 -7.72
C ILE A 311 -1.58 17.93 -6.93
N SER A 312 -0.28 17.78 -6.71
CA SER A 312 0.28 16.75 -5.83
C SER A 312 0.76 17.36 -4.51
N ALA A 313 0.43 16.73 -3.38
CA ALA A 313 0.76 17.19 -2.02
C ALA A 313 0.94 16.00 -1.05
N MET A 314 1.27 16.22 0.24
CA MET A 314 1.31 15.16 1.27
C MET A 314 -0.08 14.79 1.78
N SER A 315 -1.00 15.76 1.76
CA SER A 315 -2.34 15.61 2.29
C SER A 315 -3.33 16.44 1.49
N ILE A 316 -4.61 16.09 1.63
CA ILE A 316 -5.71 16.84 1.02
C ILE A 316 -5.69 18.28 1.55
N GLU A 317 -5.45 18.46 2.84
CA GLU A 317 -5.40 19.78 3.49
C GLU A 317 -4.30 20.68 2.93
N GLU A 318 -3.11 20.12 2.66
CA GLU A 318 -2.02 20.86 2.02
C GLU A 318 -2.38 21.23 0.58
N ALA A 319 -2.98 20.31 -0.18
CA ALA A 319 -3.44 20.57 -1.55
C ALA A 319 -4.51 21.68 -1.61
N GLU A 320 -5.46 21.69 -0.67
CA GLU A 320 -6.53 22.68 -0.57
C GLU A 320 -6.00 24.08 -0.22
N LYS A 321 -5.03 24.15 0.69
CA LYS A 321 -4.42 25.41 1.14
C LYS A 321 -3.29 25.90 0.23
N SER A 322 -2.96 25.16 -0.82
CA SER A 322 -1.86 25.49 -1.71
C SER A 322 -2.11 26.82 -2.46
N PRO A 323 -1.10 27.69 -2.59
CA PRO A 323 -1.22 28.90 -3.38
C PRO A 323 -1.54 28.63 -4.86
N PHE A 324 -1.22 27.44 -5.35
CA PHE A 324 -1.44 27.03 -6.74
C PHE A 324 -2.91 26.80 -7.11
N VAL A 325 -3.77 26.54 -6.13
CA VAL A 325 -5.20 26.29 -6.37
C VAL A 325 -6.08 27.54 -6.19
N GLU A 326 -5.54 28.66 -5.70
CA GLU A 326 -6.36 29.80 -5.32
C GLU A 326 -7.23 30.36 -6.48
N ARG A 327 -6.61 30.73 -7.61
CA ARG A 327 -7.37 31.33 -8.72
C ARG A 327 -8.20 30.31 -9.48
N ILE A 328 -7.70 29.08 -9.61
CA ILE A 328 -8.40 28.03 -10.35
C ILE A 328 -9.72 27.69 -9.65
N LEU A 329 -9.71 27.58 -8.31
CA LEU A 329 -10.89 27.40 -7.48
C LEU A 329 -11.79 28.63 -7.47
N ARG A 330 -11.24 29.85 -7.40
CA ARG A 330 -12.04 31.08 -7.51
C ARG A 330 -12.79 31.18 -8.85
N LYS A 331 -12.21 30.65 -9.93
CA LYS A 331 -12.87 30.52 -11.23
C LYS A 331 -13.82 29.35 -11.31
N GLY A 332 -13.92 28.53 -10.26
CA GLY A 332 -14.78 27.36 -10.14
C GLY A 332 -14.34 26.18 -11.01
N TYR A 333 -13.06 26.09 -11.37
CA TYR A 333 -12.53 24.87 -11.98
C TYR A 333 -12.26 23.82 -10.90
N GLU A 334 -12.60 22.56 -11.18
CA GLU A 334 -12.31 21.43 -10.30
C GLU A 334 -10.83 21.06 -10.39
N VAL A 335 -10.20 20.70 -9.27
CA VAL A 335 -8.79 20.26 -9.21
C VAL A 335 -8.72 18.89 -8.53
N LEU A 336 -8.02 17.95 -9.17
CA LEU A 336 -7.70 16.65 -8.56
C LEU A 336 -6.61 16.81 -7.50
N TYR A 337 -6.77 16.17 -6.35
CA TYR A 337 -5.82 16.12 -5.25
C TYR A 337 -5.13 14.77 -5.22
N LEU A 338 -3.82 14.78 -5.48
CA LEU A 338 -2.96 13.61 -5.56
C LEU A 338 -2.08 13.59 -4.32
N VAL A 339 -2.32 12.65 -3.43
CA VAL A 339 -1.70 12.63 -2.10
C VAL A 339 -0.83 11.40 -1.89
N ASP A 340 -0.92 10.40 -2.78
CA ASP A 340 -0.09 9.21 -2.70
C ASP A 340 1.21 9.42 -3.49
N PRO A 341 2.38 8.98 -2.99
CA PRO A 341 3.64 9.11 -3.72
C PRO A 341 3.63 8.50 -5.13
N VAL A 342 2.87 7.40 -5.32
CA VAL A 342 2.75 6.73 -6.62
C VAL A 342 1.94 7.55 -7.64
N ASP A 343 1.11 8.49 -7.20
CA ASP A 343 0.27 9.32 -8.08
C ASP A 343 1.13 10.10 -9.07
N GLN A 344 2.27 10.60 -8.62
CA GLN A 344 3.15 11.41 -9.45
C GLN A 344 3.64 10.64 -10.68
N TYR A 345 4.07 9.39 -10.48
CA TYR A 345 4.52 8.51 -11.56
C TYR A 345 3.34 8.00 -12.41
N CYS A 346 2.19 7.76 -11.78
CA CYS A 346 0.95 7.39 -12.47
C CYS A 346 0.54 8.48 -13.47
N MET A 347 0.52 9.75 -13.05
CA MET A 347 0.17 10.87 -13.93
C MET A 347 1.18 11.12 -15.05
N GLN A 348 2.48 10.92 -14.79
CA GLN A 348 3.48 10.99 -15.86
C GLN A 348 3.27 9.93 -16.95
N SER A 349 2.74 8.77 -16.56
CA SER A 349 2.45 7.67 -17.49
C SER A 349 1.12 7.85 -18.23
N LEU A 350 0.27 8.77 -17.79
CA LEU A 350 -1.06 9.03 -18.34
C LEU A 350 -1.12 10.42 -19.01
N PRO A 351 -0.78 10.53 -20.31
CA PRO A 351 -0.68 11.84 -20.98
C PRO A 351 -2.03 12.55 -21.14
N GLU A 352 -3.10 11.79 -21.37
CA GLU A 352 -4.45 12.31 -21.55
C GLU A 352 -5.51 11.27 -21.15
N TYR A 353 -6.71 11.76 -20.88
CA TYR A 353 -7.90 10.95 -20.62
C TYR A 353 -9.07 11.49 -21.45
N GLU A 354 -9.64 10.65 -22.31
CA GLU A 354 -10.76 11.01 -23.22
C GLU A 354 -10.47 12.29 -24.03
N GLY A 355 -9.22 12.43 -24.51
CA GLY A 355 -8.74 13.57 -25.29
C GLY A 355 -8.43 14.83 -24.48
N LYS A 356 -8.55 14.79 -23.15
CA LYS A 356 -8.20 15.89 -22.23
C LYS A 356 -6.83 15.67 -21.64
N LYS A 357 -5.93 16.65 -21.81
CA LYS A 357 -4.57 16.60 -21.25
C LYS A 357 -4.60 16.94 -19.76
N PHE A 358 -3.64 16.43 -19.01
CA PHE A 358 -3.46 16.81 -17.60
C PHE A 358 -2.56 18.04 -17.47
N GLN A 359 -2.92 18.95 -16.57
CA GLN A 359 -2.11 20.12 -16.22
C GLN A 359 -1.88 20.16 -14.72
N ASN A 360 -0.60 20.04 -14.32
CA ASN A 360 -0.20 20.26 -12.94
C ASN A 360 -0.23 21.76 -12.63
N VAL A 361 -1.03 22.17 -11.64
CA VAL A 361 -1.18 23.59 -11.28
C VAL A 361 0.00 24.14 -10.49
N ALA A 362 0.96 23.31 -10.08
CA ALA A 362 2.23 23.73 -9.47
C ALA A 362 3.37 23.90 -10.50
N LYS A 363 3.13 23.52 -11.77
CA LYS A 363 4.09 23.66 -12.87
C LYS A 363 3.72 24.80 -13.82
N ASP A 364 4.68 25.13 -14.67
CA ASP A 364 4.48 26.09 -15.75
C ASP A 364 3.48 25.58 -16.81
N GLY A 365 2.94 26.50 -17.61
CA GLY A 365 1.94 26.19 -18.65
C GLY A 365 0.48 26.25 -18.18
N LEU A 366 0.22 26.74 -16.96
CA LEU A 366 -1.15 26.98 -16.51
C LEU A 366 -1.73 28.23 -17.17
N GLU A 367 -2.77 28.04 -18.00
CA GLU A 367 -3.37 29.13 -18.77
C GLU A 367 -4.88 29.20 -18.54
N LEU A 368 -5.33 30.17 -17.76
CA LEU A 368 -6.74 30.27 -17.32
C LEU A 368 -7.55 31.37 -18.01
N ASP A 369 -6.92 32.31 -18.74
CA ASP A 369 -7.58 33.51 -19.31
C ASP A 369 -7.30 33.76 -20.80
N LYS A 370 -6.70 32.80 -21.52
CA LYS A 370 -6.32 32.93 -22.95
C LYS A 370 -7.41 33.45 -23.89
N SER A 371 -8.69 33.25 -23.57
CA SER A 371 -9.82 33.67 -24.41
C SER A 371 -10.43 35.02 -24.01
N ASN A 372 -9.88 35.70 -23.01
CA ASN A 372 -10.40 36.97 -22.51
C ASN A 372 -9.40 38.11 -22.78
N THR A 373 -9.60 38.79 -23.92
CA THR A 373 -8.75 39.90 -24.39
C THR A 373 -8.53 40.98 -23.33
N LYS A 374 -9.59 41.39 -22.61
CA LYS A 374 -9.48 42.42 -21.55
C LYS A 374 -8.54 42.00 -20.42
N LYS A 375 -8.55 40.73 -20.03
CA LYS A 375 -7.65 40.23 -18.97
C LYS A 375 -6.22 40.07 -19.46
N GLU A 376 -6.04 39.73 -20.73
CA GLU A 376 -4.72 39.69 -21.34
C GLU A 376 -4.08 41.08 -21.42
N GLU A 377 -4.86 42.10 -21.77
CA GLU A 377 -4.44 43.51 -21.73
C GLU A 377 -4.11 43.97 -20.30
N GLU A 378 -4.95 43.63 -19.32
CA GLU A 378 -4.69 43.93 -17.91
C GLU A 378 -3.39 43.27 -17.43
N LYS A 379 -3.14 42.01 -17.83
CA LYS A 379 -1.90 41.30 -17.50
C LYS A 379 -0.68 42.01 -18.09
N LYS A 380 -0.71 42.35 -19.38
CA LYS A 380 0.38 43.10 -20.04
C LYS A 380 0.65 44.45 -19.37
N HIS A 381 -0.40 45.15 -18.96
CA HIS A 381 -0.28 46.40 -18.21
C HIS A 381 0.39 46.18 -16.84
N LEU A 382 -0.01 45.13 -16.11
CA LEU A 382 0.61 44.78 -14.82
C LEU A 382 2.06 44.33 -14.98
N GLU A 383 2.39 43.57 -16.02
CA GLU A 383 3.77 43.17 -16.33
C GLU A 383 4.66 44.41 -16.56
N LYS A 384 4.17 45.40 -17.31
CA LYS A 384 4.89 46.66 -17.52
C LYS A 384 5.03 47.48 -16.24
N LEU A 385 3.97 47.58 -15.44
CA LEU A 385 4.00 48.33 -14.18
C LEU A 385 4.99 47.73 -13.17
N TYR A 386 5.09 46.41 -13.13
CA TYR A 386 5.94 45.69 -12.18
C TYR A 386 7.32 45.30 -12.74
N GLU A 387 7.63 45.65 -13.99
CA GLU A 387 8.93 45.38 -14.64
C GLU A 387 10.14 45.81 -13.78
N PRO A 388 10.14 46.97 -13.08
CA PRO A 388 11.24 47.34 -12.19
C PRO A 388 11.45 46.34 -11.05
N LEU A 389 10.37 45.89 -10.42
CA LEU A 389 10.42 44.91 -9.32
C LEU A 389 10.83 43.53 -9.83
N LEU A 390 10.29 43.07 -10.97
CA LEU A 390 10.62 41.76 -11.55
C LEU A 390 12.10 41.67 -11.91
N THR A 391 12.64 42.72 -12.53
CA THR A 391 14.07 42.83 -12.87
C THR A 391 14.92 42.81 -11.61
N TRP A 392 14.57 43.63 -10.61
CA TRP A 392 15.29 43.70 -9.34
C TRP A 392 15.28 42.37 -8.58
N LEU A 393 14.15 41.66 -8.54
CA LEU A 393 14.05 40.34 -7.91
C LEU A 393 14.96 39.32 -8.61
N LYS A 394 14.99 39.33 -9.94
CA LYS A 394 15.85 38.44 -10.72
C LYS A 394 17.34 38.74 -10.50
N GLU A 395 17.71 40.01 -10.43
CA GLU A 395 19.09 40.44 -10.18
C GLU A 395 19.55 40.08 -8.76
N LYS A 396 18.77 40.47 -7.73
CA LYS A 396 19.16 40.29 -6.33
C LYS A 396 18.97 38.85 -5.81
N LEU A 397 18.04 38.08 -6.39
CA LEU A 397 17.73 36.72 -5.96
C LEU A 397 18.07 35.64 -7.01
N GLY A 398 18.84 35.99 -8.04
CA GLY A 398 19.15 35.09 -9.17
C GLY A 398 19.86 33.80 -8.79
N GLU A 399 20.47 33.70 -7.60
CA GLU A 399 21.00 32.44 -7.07
C GLU A 399 19.90 31.48 -6.58
N LYS A 400 18.75 32.02 -6.14
CA LYS A 400 17.61 31.28 -5.59
C LYS A 400 16.54 30.98 -6.65
N ILE A 401 16.33 31.89 -7.60
CA ILE A 401 15.24 31.81 -8.59
C ILE A 401 15.77 31.76 -10.03
N SER A 402 15.01 31.17 -10.95
CA SER A 402 15.35 31.17 -12.39
C SER A 402 14.88 32.43 -13.09
N ASP A 403 13.72 32.93 -12.69
CA ASP A 403 13.05 34.09 -13.27
C ASP A 403 11.99 34.63 -12.31
N ALA A 404 11.51 35.85 -12.54
CA ALA A 404 10.41 36.45 -11.79
C ALA A 404 9.31 36.94 -12.74
N LYS A 405 8.04 36.56 -12.49
CA LYS A 405 6.91 36.92 -13.36
C LYS A 405 5.63 37.24 -12.59
N ILE A 406 4.68 37.90 -13.24
CA ILE A 406 3.33 38.10 -12.72
C ILE A 406 2.57 36.77 -12.73
N SER A 407 1.90 36.46 -11.63
CA SER A 407 1.16 35.21 -11.47
C SER A 407 -0.24 35.22 -12.12
N ASP A 408 -0.54 34.12 -12.80
CA ASP A 408 -1.91 33.78 -13.24
C ASP A 408 -2.68 32.93 -12.23
N ARG A 409 -2.03 32.42 -11.18
CA ARG A 409 -2.64 31.47 -10.22
C ARG A 409 -2.90 32.04 -8.83
N LEU A 410 -2.13 33.05 -8.42
CA LEU A 410 -2.24 33.66 -7.10
C LEU A 410 -3.44 34.60 -6.97
N VAL A 411 -3.93 34.72 -5.74
CA VAL A 411 -5.07 35.53 -5.36
C VAL A 411 -4.83 36.24 -4.03
N GLN A 412 -4.62 35.47 -2.97
CA GLN A 412 -4.37 35.96 -1.61
C GLN A 412 -2.90 35.85 -1.25
N THR A 413 -2.19 34.84 -1.75
CA THR A 413 -0.78 34.67 -1.47
C THR A 413 0.08 35.69 -2.24
N PRO A 414 1.13 36.28 -1.62
CA PRO A 414 1.99 37.28 -2.26
C PRO A 414 2.90 36.70 -3.35
N MET A 415 3.50 35.53 -3.12
CA MET A 415 4.47 34.90 -4.01
C MET A 415 4.38 33.36 -3.95
N ALA A 416 4.76 32.69 -5.03
CA ALA A 416 4.95 31.23 -5.07
C ALA A 416 6.09 30.85 -6.02
N LEU A 417 6.72 29.70 -5.78
CA LEU A 417 7.76 29.13 -6.64
C LEU A 417 7.16 28.09 -7.57
N VAL A 418 7.28 28.29 -8.87
CA VAL A 418 6.72 27.41 -9.88
C VAL A 418 7.82 26.61 -10.57
N ALA A 419 7.62 25.30 -10.63
CA ALA A 419 8.49 24.42 -11.39
C ALA A 419 8.31 24.62 -12.90
N SER A 420 9.39 24.41 -13.65
CA SER A 420 9.29 24.30 -15.11
C SER A 420 8.38 23.12 -15.49
N GLN A 421 7.88 23.12 -16.73
CA GLN A 421 7.00 22.06 -17.23
C GLN A 421 7.58 20.64 -17.03
N TRP A 422 8.91 20.50 -17.18
CA TRP A 422 9.64 19.23 -17.07
C TRP A 422 10.40 19.07 -15.75
N GLY A 423 10.46 20.10 -14.92
CA GLY A 423 11.18 20.10 -13.64
C GLY A 423 10.40 19.42 -12.51
N TYR A 424 11.04 19.28 -11.35
CA TYR A 424 10.40 18.74 -10.15
C TYR A 424 9.57 19.82 -9.44
N ASP A 425 8.31 19.51 -9.17
CA ASP A 425 7.49 20.27 -8.23
C ASP A 425 7.90 19.92 -6.78
N GLY A 426 7.36 20.64 -5.78
CA GLY A 426 7.74 20.44 -4.37
C GLY A 426 7.55 19.00 -3.88
N ASN A 427 6.42 18.38 -4.23
CA ASN A 427 6.15 16.99 -3.86
C ASN A 427 7.14 16.03 -4.53
N MET A 428 7.47 16.24 -5.81
CA MET A 428 8.49 15.46 -6.51
C MET A 428 9.86 15.54 -5.86
N GLU A 429 10.32 16.74 -5.48
CA GLU A 429 11.62 16.89 -4.83
C GLU A 429 11.68 16.14 -3.50
N ARG A 430 10.61 16.23 -2.71
CA ARG A 430 10.50 15.51 -1.43
C ARG A 430 10.56 13.99 -1.62
N ILE A 431 9.77 13.45 -2.55
CA ILE A 431 9.79 12.01 -2.88
C ILE A 431 11.19 11.59 -3.36
N ALA A 432 11.79 12.37 -4.26
CA ALA A 432 13.11 12.08 -4.80
C ALA A 432 14.18 12.09 -3.71
N ARG A 433 14.17 13.06 -2.79
CA ARG A 433 15.09 13.10 -1.64
C ARG A 433 14.90 11.88 -0.73
N ALA A 434 13.66 11.54 -0.37
CA ALA A 434 13.38 10.36 0.46
C ALA A 434 13.92 9.05 -0.15
N GLN A 435 13.87 8.92 -1.48
CA GLN A 435 14.43 7.78 -2.21
C GLN A 435 15.96 7.87 -2.37
N ALA A 436 16.52 9.06 -2.53
CA ALA A 436 17.96 9.28 -2.66
C ALA A 436 18.72 8.79 -1.41
N TYR A 437 18.17 9.02 -0.22
CA TYR A 437 18.74 8.53 1.04
C TYR A 437 18.75 7.00 1.15
N GLN A 438 17.95 6.28 0.34
CA GLN A 438 17.94 4.82 0.30
C GLN A 438 18.96 4.20 -0.66
N LYS A 439 19.53 4.98 -1.59
CA LYS A 439 20.57 4.52 -2.53
C LYS A 439 21.85 5.30 -2.31
N SER A 440 22.78 4.73 -1.54
CA SER A 440 24.15 5.25 -1.38
C SER A 440 24.81 5.45 -2.75
N GLY A 441 24.92 6.69 -3.20
CA GLY A 441 25.60 7.02 -4.46
C GLY A 441 25.00 8.16 -5.30
N GLY A 442 23.76 8.61 -5.03
CA GLY A 442 23.15 9.80 -5.64
C GLY A 442 23.14 9.84 -7.17
N ASP A 443 21.99 9.57 -7.81
CA ASP A 443 21.85 9.67 -9.26
C ASP A 443 22.13 11.11 -9.76
N ALA A 444 23.08 11.28 -10.68
CA ALA A 444 23.43 12.57 -11.28
C ALA A 444 22.23 13.27 -11.93
N THR A 445 21.30 12.48 -12.50
CA THR A 445 20.05 12.98 -13.08
C THR A 445 19.14 13.55 -12.00
N MET A 446 19.02 12.85 -10.88
CA MET A 446 18.21 13.29 -9.74
C MET A 446 18.80 14.58 -9.13
N ASN A 447 20.11 14.64 -8.94
CA ASN A 447 20.80 15.85 -8.45
C ASN A 447 20.61 17.06 -9.38
N TYR A 448 20.56 16.85 -10.69
CA TYR A 448 20.25 17.90 -11.65
C TYR A 448 18.85 18.49 -11.41
N TYR A 449 17.82 17.65 -11.32
CA TYR A 449 16.44 18.12 -11.11
C TYR A 449 16.21 18.75 -9.73
N LEU A 450 16.82 18.20 -8.67
CA LEU A 450 16.74 18.74 -7.30
C LEU A 450 17.38 20.13 -7.15
N ASN A 451 18.35 20.46 -8.00
CA ASN A 451 19.05 21.75 -7.96
C ASN A 451 18.53 22.77 -8.97
N GLN A 452 17.50 22.44 -9.76
CA GLN A 452 16.91 23.41 -10.69
C GLN A 452 16.30 24.58 -9.92
N LYS A 453 16.63 25.80 -10.33
CA LYS A 453 15.97 27.00 -9.84
C LYS A 453 14.53 27.05 -10.33
N LYS A 454 13.66 27.68 -9.55
CA LYS A 454 12.22 27.78 -9.82
C LYS A 454 11.85 29.20 -10.24
N THR A 455 10.77 29.35 -10.98
CA THR A 455 10.27 30.67 -11.37
C THR A 455 9.47 31.27 -10.22
N LEU A 456 9.83 32.46 -9.78
CA LEU A 456 9.07 33.20 -8.76
C LEU A 456 7.89 33.89 -9.42
N GLU A 457 6.68 33.47 -9.07
CA GLU A 457 5.47 34.18 -9.46
C GLU A 457 5.03 35.13 -8.35
N ILE A 458 4.75 36.39 -8.67
CA ILE A 458 4.28 37.40 -7.71
C ILE A 458 2.81 37.79 -7.96
N ASN A 459 2.11 38.18 -6.90
CA ASN A 459 0.75 38.67 -6.95
C ASN A 459 0.73 40.21 -6.92
N PRO A 460 0.53 40.89 -8.07
CA PRO A 460 0.57 42.36 -8.15
C PRO A 460 -0.58 43.05 -7.42
N ARG A 461 -1.58 42.29 -6.92
CA ARG A 461 -2.69 42.84 -6.14
C ARG A 461 -2.41 42.80 -4.63
N HIS A 462 -1.38 42.08 -4.20
CA HIS A 462 -1.07 41.91 -2.78
C HIS A 462 -0.40 43.17 -2.18
N PRO A 463 -0.81 43.62 -0.97
CA PRO A 463 -0.24 44.82 -0.34
C PRO A 463 1.28 44.78 -0.18
N LEU A 464 1.86 43.65 0.26
CA LEU A 464 3.32 43.50 0.38
C LEU A 464 4.06 43.66 -0.96
N ILE A 465 3.47 43.20 -2.07
CA ILE A 465 4.08 43.29 -3.39
C ILE A 465 4.05 44.73 -3.91
N LYS A 466 2.98 45.47 -3.60
CA LYS A 466 2.88 46.90 -3.90
C LYS A 466 3.89 47.74 -3.10
N ASP A 467 4.03 47.46 -1.80
CA ASP A 467 5.02 48.18 -0.97
C ASP A 467 6.45 47.86 -1.39
N LEU A 468 6.73 46.60 -1.74
CA LEU A 468 8.03 46.18 -2.23
C LEU A 468 8.39 46.88 -3.55
N LEU A 469 7.44 47.02 -4.48
CA LEU A 469 7.64 47.81 -5.71
C LEU A 469 8.03 49.25 -5.37
N ARG A 470 7.24 49.92 -4.51
CA ARG A 470 7.51 51.31 -4.11
C ARG A 470 8.92 51.50 -3.55
N ARG A 471 9.35 50.61 -2.64
CA ARG A 471 10.69 50.67 -2.04
C ARG A 471 11.80 50.51 -3.08
N VAL A 472 11.61 49.60 -4.03
CA VAL A 472 12.59 49.35 -5.10
C VAL A 472 12.67 50.53 -6.07
N GLU A 473 11.54 51.20 -6.34
CA GLU A 473 11.51 52.43 -7.14
C GLU A 473 12.18 53.61 -6.43
N ASP A 474 11.99 53.73 -5.11
CA ASP A 474 12.65 54.75 -4.29
C ASP A 474 14.17 54.52 -4.18
N SER A 475 14.59 53.27 -3.95
CA SER A 475 16.01 52.88 -3.88
C SER A 475 16.23 51.40 -4.20
N LYS A 476 16.99 51.13 -5.25
CA LYS A 476 17.38 49.76 -5.64
C LYS A 476 18.30 49.05 -4.64
N ASP A 477 18.93 49.81 -3.74
CA ASP A 477 19.85 49.30 -2.72
C ASP A 477 19.27 49.40 -1.30
N ASP A 478 17.94 49.53 -1.17
CA ASP A 478 17.26 49.41 0.13
C ASP A 478 17.50 48.01 0.72
N LYS A 479 18.33 47.96 1.77
CA LYS A 479 18.63 46.73 2.53
C LYS A 479 17.38 46.13 3.15
N THR A 480 16.43 46.95 3.58
CA THR A 480 15.17 46.47 4.16
C THR A 480 14.34 45.78 3.09
N ALA A 481 14.27 46.34 1.88
CA ALA A 481 13.58 45.71 0.76
C ALA A 481 14.19 44.35 0.41
N LEU A 482 15.52 44.24 0.43
CA LEU A 482 16.23 42.97 0.20
C LEU A 482 15.97 41.94 1.31
N ASP A 483 16.04 42.34 2.58
CA ASP A 483 15.70 41.48 3.72
C ASP A 483 14.26 40.95 3.61
N LEU A 484 13.31 41.85 3.34
CA LEU A 484 11.90 41.50 3.16
C LEU A 484 11.71 40.53 1.99
N ALA A 485 12.34 40.80 0.85
CA ALA A 485 12.24 39.94 -0.33
C ALA A 485 12.79 38.53 -0.06
N ASN A 486 13.89 38.40 0.67
CA ASN A 486 14.45 37.10 1.06
C ASN A 486 13.47 36.30 1.93
N VAL A 487 12.93 36.93 2.99
CA VAL A 487 11.95 36.27 3.87
C VAL A 487 10.68 35.89 3.12
N MET A 488 10.20 36.76 2.22
CA MET A 488 9.03 36.48 1.40
C MET A 488 9.24 35.31 0.44
N VAL A 489 10.43 35.19 -0.17
CA VAL A 489 10.77 34.06 -1.04
C VAL A 489 10.94 32.77 -0.23
N GLU A 490 11.50 32.83 0.98
CA GLU A 490 11.62 31.68 1.88
C GLU A 490 10.26 31.18 2.35
N ALA A 491 9.36 32.10 2.73
CA ALA A 491 7.96 31.78 3.01
C ALA A 491 7.24 31.19 1.78
N ALA A 492 7.51 31.73 0.58
CA ALA A 492 6.98 31.20 -0.67
C ALA A 492 7.53 29.80 -0.99
N THR A 493 8.79 29.52 -0.64
CA THR A 493 9.44 28.22 -0.80
C THR A 493 8.68 27.15 -0.02
N LEU A 494 8.45 27.40 1.27
CA LEU A 494 7.68 26.50 2.13
C LEU A 494 6.24 26.31 1.63
N ARG A 495 5.53 27.40 1.32
CA ARG A 495 4.15 27.34 0.82
C ARG A 495 4.00 26.63 -0.52
N SER A 496 5.08 26.58 -1.30
CA SER A 496 5.12 25.89 -2.60
C SER A 496 5.53 24.42 -2.48
N GLY A 497 5.75 23.93 -1.26
CA GLY A 497 6.10 22.54 -0.96
C GLY A 497 7.57 22.19 -1.14
N TYR A 498 8.47 23.19 -1.14
CA TYR A 498 9.91 23.00 -1.24
C TYR A 498 10.59 23.13 0.13
N ASP A 499 11.70 22.42 0.31
CA ASP A 499 12.54 22.54 1.50
C ASP A 499 13.41 23.81 1.44
N LEU A 500 13.63 24.42 2.60
CA LEU A 500 14.63 25.49 2.75
C LEU A 500 16.04 24.89 2.72
N LYS A 501 16.94 25.51 1.96
CA LYS A 501 18.37 25.14 1.95
C LYS A 501 19.10 25.63 3.20
N ASP A 502 18.68 26.77 3.74
CA ASP A 502 19.28 27.44 4.88
C ASP A 502 18.18 27.76 5.90
N SER A 503 17.89 26.78 6.78
CA SER A 503 16.87 26.93 7.82
C SER A 503 17.33 27.84 8.96
N ALA A 504 18.61 27.81 9.31
CA ALA A 504 19.19 28.66 10.35
C ALA A 504 19.12 30.14 9.96
N GLY A 505 19.60 30.50 8.76
CA GLY A 505 19.54 31.89 8.32
C GLY A 505 18.10 32.40 8.11
N PHE A 506 17.14 31.53 7.78
CA PHE A 506 15.72 31.91 7.79
C PHE A 506 15.24 32.22 9.21
N ALA A 507 15.60 31.41 10.21
CA ALA A 507 15.28 31.67 11.60
C ALA A 507 15.90 32.99 12.09
N ASP A 508 17.17 33.24 11.78
CA ASP A 508 17.86 34.50 12.13
C ASP A 508 17.17 35.73 11.53
N ARG A 509 16.68 35.63 10.28
CA ARG A 509 15.92 36.70 9.62
C ARG A 509 14.57 36.93 10.30
N ILE A 510 13.86 35.86 10.68
CA ILE A 510 12.59 35.96 11.43
C ILE A 510 12.84 36.58 12.80
N GLU A 511 13.86 36.15 13.54
CA GLU A 511 14.23 36.75 14.83
C GLU A 511 14.55 38.23 14.67
N SER A 512 15.34 38.61 13.67
CA SER A 512 15.67 40.00 13.36
C SER A 512 14.41 40.84 13.09
N MET A 513 13.42 40.26 12.39
CA MET A 513 12.13 40.92 12.16
C MET A 513 11.31 41.06 13.45
N LEU A 514 11.28 40.04 14.30
CA LEU A 514 10.57 40.06 15.58
C LEU A 514 11.19 41.10 16.53
N ARG A 515 12.52 41.15 16.63
CA ARG A 515 13.23 42.17 17.40
C ARG A 515 12.85 43.58 16.93
N ARG A 516 12.92 43.84 15.62
CA ARG A 516 12.49 45.13 15.03
C ARG A 516 11.03 45.45 15.33
N ALA A 517 10.13 44.47 15.24
CA ALA A 517 8.69 44.67 15.50
C ALA A 517 8.38 44.92 16.99
N MET A 518 9.17 44.34 17.89
CA MET A 518 9.05 44.53 19.35
C MET A 518 9.85 45.72 19.87
N GLY A 519 10.66 46.37 19.03
CA GLY A 519 11.54 47.48 19.43
C GLY A 519 12.80 47.05 20.18
N ILE A 520 13.18 45.77 20.09
CA ILE A 520 14.39 45.19 20.68
C ILE A 520 15.59 45.49 19.76
N SER A 521 16.73 45.87 20.33
CA SER A 521 17.93 46.13 19.52
C SER A 521 18.47 44.81 18.92
N LEU A 522 18.98 44.87 17.69
CA LEU A 522 19.67 43.73 17.08
C LEU A 522 21.01 43.44 17.77
N ASP A 523 21.58 44.43 18.47
CA ASP A 523 22.84 44.30 19.22
C ASP A 523 22.62 43.82 20.66
N GLU A 524 21.37 43.67 21.09
CA GLU A 524 21.02 43.23 22.44
C GLU A 524 21.38 41.76 22.63
N LYS A 525 22.34 41.50 23.54
CA LYS A 525 22.89 40.17 23.79
C LYS A 525 21.96 39.37 24.70
N VAL A 526 22.01 38.05 24.53
CA VAL A 526 21.40 37.12 25.49
C VAL A 526 22.08 37.31 26.85
N GLU A 527 21.30 37.32 27.92
CA GLU A 527 21.84 37.38 29.28
C GLU A 527 22.64 36.11 29.56
N ASP A 528 23.85 36.26 30.12
CA ASP A 528 24.70 35.13 30.47
C ASP A 528 24.02 34.26 31.53
N GLU A 529 23.99 32.94 31.34
CA GLU A 529 23.50 32.02 32.38
C GLU A 529 24.40 32.15 33.62
N PRO A 530 23.83 32.28 34.83
CA PRO A 530 24.63 32.30 36.05
C PRO A 530 25.35 30.97 36.17
N VAL A 531 26.68 31.00 36.10
CA VAL A 531 27.51 29.83 36.36
C VAL A 531 27.48 29.60 37.88
N ASP A 532 26.96 28.45 38.30
CA ASP A 532 27.11 28.00 39.70
C ASP A 532 28.61 27.86 39.98
N GLU A 533 29.17 28.77 40.77
CA GLU A 533 30.51 28.59 41.32
C GLU A 533 30.45 27.37 42.25
N GLU A 534 30.82 26.19 41.74
CA GLU A 534 31.25 25.09 42.60
C GLU A 534 32.39 25.64 43.47
N THR A 535 32.07 25.84 44.75
CA THR A 535 33.01 26.29 45.77
C THR A 535 34.23 25.38 45.74
N ASP A 536 35.37 25.94 45.34
CA ASP A 536 36.70 25.37 45.57
C ASP A 536 36.86 25.12 47.08
N ALA A 537 36.50 23.92 47.53
CA ALA A 537 36.85 23.41 48.83
C ALA A 537 38.36 23.17 48.84
N LYS A 538 39.12 24.18 49.26
CA LYS A 538 40.50 24.00 49.71
C LYS A 538 40.53 22.87 50.73
N PRO A 539 41.35 21.82 50.55
CA PRO A 539 41.50 20.81 51.57
C PRO A 539 42.30 21.41 52.73
N ASP A 540 41.68 21.44 53.90
CA ASP A 540 42.32 21.78 55.17
C ASP A 540 43.51 20.84 55.41
N THR A 541 44.66 21.46 55.69
CA THR A 541 45.86 20.85 56.25
C THR A 541 45.57 20.18 57.59
N LYS A 542 45.86 18.88 57.71
CA LYS A 542 46.29 18.26 58.96
C LYS A 542 47.51 17.39 58.70
N GLU A 543 48.62 17.79 59.31
CA GLU A 543 49.82 17.01 59.54
C GLU A 543 49.50 15.85 60.50
N ASP A 544 50.06 14.67 60.25
CA ASP A 544 51.03 14.05 61.19
C ASP A 544 51.65 12.77 60.61
N GLU A 545 52.97 12.88 60.41
CA GLU A 545 54.05 11.96 60.81
C GLU A 545 54.17 10.52 60.26
N ASN A 546 55.33 10.33 59.58
CA ASN A 546 56.41 9.38 59.90
C ASN A 546 56.72 8.19 58.95
N VAL A 547 57.80 8.41 58.17
CA VAL A 547 59.02 7.59 57.88
C VAL A 547 58.90 6.24 57.15
N ILE A 548 59.61 6.10 56.01
CA ILE A 548 60.83 5.28 55.75
C ILE A 548 60.99 5.03 54.22
N ASP A 549 62.23 5.18 53.76
CA ASP A 549 62.82 4.89 52.45
C ASP A 549 62.45 3.53 51.82
N ASP A 550 62.41 3.45 50.49
CA ASP A 550 63.42 2.70 49.71
C ASP A 550 63.02 2.59 48.22
N ASP A 551 63.96 3.01 47.38
CA ASP A 551 64.42 2.45 46.09
C ASP A 551 63.51 1.62 45.16
N ASP A 552 63.61 2.03 43.88
CA ASP A 552 63.95 1.21 42.71
C ASP A 552 62.92 0.99 41.58
N ASP A 553 63.54 1.02 40.41
CA ASP A 553 63.14 0.81 39.03
C ASP A 553 62.10 -0.31 38.75
N THR A 554 61.18 -0.06 37.81
CA THR A 554 61.02 -0.80 36.53
C THR A 554 59.58 -0.91 35.99
N ASN A 555 59.51 -0.77 34.66
CA ASN A 555 58.67 -1.51 33.69
C ASN A 555 57.24 -1.05 33.32
N LYS A 556 57.19 -0.46 32.12
CA LYS A 556 56.30 -0.70 30.96
C LYS A 556 55.00 -1.53 31.12
N GLN A 557 54.00 -1.00 30.39
CA GLN A 557 52.98 -1.64 29.51
C GLN A 557 51.57 -1.93 30.05
N SER A 558 50.62 -1.81 29.10
CA SER A 558 49.18 -2.12 29.11
C SER A 558 48.27 -0.91 29.42
N THR A 559 47.17 -0.63 28.72
CA THR A 559 46.26 -1.53 27.99
C THR A 559 45.45 -0.76 26.93
N THR A 560 45.43 -1.32 25.71
CA THR A 560 44.42 -1.06 24.67
C THR A 560 43.13 -1.77 25.03
N VAL A 561 41.97 -1.12 24.98
CA VAL A 561 40.66 -1.79 25.00
C VAL A 561 39.89 -1.44 23.72
N CYS A 562 39.84 -2.42 22.81
CA CYS A 562 38.82 -2.58 21.80
C CYS A 562 37.54 -3.15 22.43
N LEU A 563 36.36 -2.77 21.91
CA LEU A 563 35.10 -3.54 21.84
C LEU A 563 34.19 -2.76 20.86
N LEU A 564 34.17 -3.04 19.55
CA LEU A 564 33.41 -4.05 18.79
C LEU A 564 31.87 -4.01 18.96
N GLU A 565 31.26 -3.46 17.90
CA GLU A 565 30.06 -3.87 17.14
C GLU A 565 29.13 -4.97 17.68
N THR A 566 27.83 -4.68 17.59
CA THR A 566 26.85 -5.49 16.83
C THR A 566 25.88 -4.58 16.10
#